data_AF-A0A0K8QZ08-F1
#
_entry.id   AF-A0A0K8QZ08-F1
#
_cell.length_a   1.000
_cell.length_b   1.000
_cell.length_c   1.000
_cell.angle_alpha   90.00
_cell.angle_beta   90.00
_cell.angle_gamma   90.00
#
_symmetry.space_group_name_H-M   'P 1'
#
loop_
_entity.id
_entity.type
_entity.pdbx_description
1 polymer ?
#
loop_
_entity_poly.entity_id
_entity_poly.type
_entity_poly.pdbx_seq_one_letter_code
_entity_poly.pdbx_strand_id
1 'polypeptide(L)'
;MKKFGEYVKLLREGKRISLRKFCLELEYDPSNWSKIERGMLPPPKSKQFLTRIGEVLGLNEESEEFYYLLDSAAAAHVPAELVENEEFLDILPVFFRASRGDNPTNKELENLINLLKNS
;
A
#
# COMPACT_ATOMS: atom_id res chain seq x y z
N MET A 1 -4.38 9.03 -2.00
CA MET A 1 -3.17 8.26 -1.61
C MET A 1 -2.05 8.50 -2.62
N LYS A 2 -0.81 8.74 -2.16
CA LYS A 2 0.39 8.53 -3.00
C LYS A 2 0.43 7.08 -3.48
N LYS A 3 0.85 6.85 -4.74
CA LYS A 3 1.06 5.50 -5.27
C LYS A 3 2.17 4.81 -4.47
N PHE A 4 2.05 3.49 -4.25
CA PHE A 4 2.99 2.69 -3.47
C PHE A 4 4.47 3.01 -3.75
N GLY A 5 4.84 3.03 -5.04
CA GLY A 5 6.23 3.25 -5.44
C GLY A 5 6.78 4.61 -5.03
N GLU A 6 5.98 5.67 -5.16
CA GLU A 6 6.36 7.03 -4.75
C GLU A 6 6.50 7.12 -3.23
N TYR A 7 5.59 6.47 -2.49
CA TYR A 7 5.65 6.42 -1.04
C TYR A 7 6.92 5.74 -0.53
N VAL A 8 7.27 4.56 -1.06
CA VAL A 8 8.50 3.87 -0.68
C VAL A 8 9.74 4.68 -1.03
N LYS A 9 9.76 5.30 -2.22
CA LYS A 9 10.87 6.17 -2.63
C LYS A 9 11.09 7.32 -1.65
N LEU A 10 10.02 8.00 -1.24
CA LEU A 10 10.09 9.11 -0.27
C LEU A 10 10.64 8.67 1.09
N LEU A 11 10.16 7.53 1.61
CA LEU A 11 10.68 6.97 2.87
C LEU A 11 12.17 6.61 2.76
N ARG A 12 12.54 5.93 1.66
CA ARG A 12 13.91 5.52 1.38
C ARG A 12 14.86 6.72 1.31
N GLU A 13 14.48 7.77 0.57
CA GLU A 13 15.26 8.99 0.41
C GLU A 13 15.33 9.80 1.70
N GLY A 14 14.23 9.88 2.46
CA GLY A 14 14.21 10.50 3.79
C GLY A 14 15.18 9.85 4.78
N LYS A 15 15.38 8.53 4.66
CA LYS A 15 16.36 7.76 5.44
C LYS A 15 17.75 7.68 4.80
N ARG A 16 17.99 8.41 3.71
CA ARG A 16 19.25 8.43 2.94
C ARG A 16 19.71 7.04 2.48
N ILE A 17 18.77 6.13 2.24
CA ILE A 17 19.05 4.81 1.68
C ILE A 17 19.09 4.97 0.15
N SER A 18 20.16 4.57 -0.51
CA SER A 18 20.20 4.61 -1.98
C SER A 18 19.34 3.49 -2.56
N LEU A 19 18.83 3.64 -3.79
CA LEU A 19 18.09 2.58 -4.47
C LEU A 19 18.91 1.28 -4.55
N ARG A 20 20.21 1.36 -4.83
CA ARG A 20 21.10 0.18 -4.85
C ARG A 20 21.21 -0.49 -3.49
N LYS A 21 21.41 0.28 -2.41
CA LYS A 21 21.48 -0.26 -1.05
C LYS A 21 20.16 -0.93 -0.68
N PHE A 22 19.04 -0.27 -0.94
CA PHE A 22 17.71 -0.79 -0.67
C PHE A 22 17.44 -2.12 -1.38
N CYS A 23 17.79 -2.21 -2.66
CA CYS A 23 17.66 -3.43 -3.45
C CYS A 23 18.58 -4.56 -2.96
N LEU A 24 19.78 -4.23 -2.49
CA LEU A 24 20.71 -5.20 -1.92
C LEU A 24 20.14 -5.85 -0.65
N GLU A 25 19.59 -5.07 0.28
CA GLU A 25 18.98 -5.56 1.53
C GLU A 25 17.75 -6.45 1.29
N LEU A 26 17.01 -6.16 0.21
CA LEU A 26 15.84 -6.93 -0.20
C LEU A 26 16.15 -8.09 -1.14
N GLU A 27 17.40 -8.26 -1.56
CA GLU A 27 17.80 -9.22 -2.60
C GLU A 27 16.94 -9.09 -3.88
N TYR A 28 16.69 -7.85 -4.30
CA TYR A 28 15.81 -7.53 -5.42
C TYR A 28 16.56 -6.84 -6.56
N ASP A 29 16.09 -7.01 -7.79
CA ASP A 29 16.72 -6.40 -8.96
C ASP A 29 16.50 -4.86 -8.99
N PRO A 30 17.56 -4.04 -9.06
CA PRO A 30 17.44 -2.58 -9.09
C PRO A 30 16.67 -2.03 -10.30
N SER A 31 16.73 -2.70 -11.46
CA SER A 31 16.02 -2.26 -12.66
C SER A 31 14.51 -2.41 -12.47
N ASN A 32 14.07 -3.55 -11.94
CA ASN A 32 12.67 -3.79 -11.60
C ASN A 32 12.21 -2.86 -10.46
N TRP A 33 13.01 -2.69 -9.41
CA TRP A 33 12.63 -1.78 -8.32
C TRP A 33 12.47 -0.33 -8.78
N SER A 34 13.36 0.16 -9.65
CA SER A 34 13.24 1.48 -10.27
C SER A 34 11.93 1.66 -11.05
N LYS A 35 11.43 0.59 -11.69
CA LYS A 35 10.13 0.62 -12.37
C LYS A 35 8.97 0.66 -11.37
N ILE A 36 9.08 -0.04 -10.24
CA ILE A 36 8.09 0.01 -9.15
C ILE A 36 8.02 1.41 -8.54
N GLU A 37 9.14 2.04 -8.19
CA GLU A 37 9.16 3.41 -7.62
C GLU A 37 8.53 4.45 -8.55
N ARG A 38 8.60 4.22 -9.87
CA ARG A 38 7.98 5.08 -10.90
C ARG A 38 6.55 4.68 -11.26
N GLY A 39 6.01 3.63 -10.64
CA GLY A 39 4.66 3.11 -10.91
C GLY A 39 4.50 2.44 -12.28
N MET A 40 5.59 2.01 -12.93
CA MET A 40 5.55 1.27 -14.19
C MET A 40 5.45 -0.24 -13.99
N LEU A 41 5.83 -0.73 -12.81
CA LEU A 41 5.56 -2.11 -12.37
C LEU A 41 4.68 -2.06 -11.12
N PRO A 42 3.76 -3.04 -10.97
CA PRO A 42 2.92 -3.11 -9.79
C PRO A 42 3.78 -3.47 -8.56
N PRO A 43 3.28 -3.16 -7.35
CA PRO A 43 3.97 -3.54 -6.12
C PRO A 43 3.96 -5.06 -5.91
N PRO A 44 4.90 -5.58 -5.10
CA PRO A 44 4.86 -6.97 -4.65
C PRO A 44 3.55 -7.30 -3.92
N LYS A 45 3.00 -8.51 -4.16
CA LYS A 45 1.80 -9.00 -3.46
C LYS A 45 2.10 -9.71 -2.14
N SER A 46 3.31 -10.24 -2.01
CA SER A 46 3.68 -11.07 -0.85
C SER A 46 3.72 -10.22 0.42
N LYS A 47 2.88 -10.54 1.40
CA LYS A 47 2.91 -9.91 2.73
C LYS A 47 4.29 -10.02 3.36
N GLN A 48 4.95 -11.17 3.25
CA GLN A 48 6.30 -11.37 3.79
C GLN A 48 7.31 -10.40 3.15
N PHE A 49 7.22 -10.17 1.84
CA PHE A 49 8.11 -9.24 1.15
C PHE A 49 7.80 -7.77 1.51
N LEU A 50 6.52 -7.42 1.69
CA LEU A 50 6.09 -6.11 2.16
C LEU A 50 6.55 -5.85 3.61
N THR A 51 6.54 -6.85 4.47
CA THR A 51 7.12 -6.76 5.82
C THR A 51 8.62 -6.48 5.75
N ARG A 52 9.38 -7.21 4.93
CA ARG A 52 10.82 -6.93 4.72
C ARG A 52 11.08 -5.52 4.21
N ILE A 53 10.22 -4.98 3.34
CA ILE A 53 10.30 -3.58 2.92
C ILE A 53 10.15 -2.65 4.12
N GLY A 54 9.15 -2.89 4.98
CA GLY A 54 8.96 -2.14 6.23
C GLY A 54 10.18 -2.20 7.14
N GLU A 55 10.77 -3.37 7.33
CA GLU A 55 11.98 -3.59 8.14
C GLU A 55 13.19 -2.79 7.60
N VAL A 56 13.48 -2.88 6.29
CA VAL A 56 14.58 -2.12 5.66
C VAL A 56 14.33 -0.61 5.73
N LEU A 57 13.08 -0.19 5.66
CA LEU A 57 12.66 1.19 5.87
C LEU A 57 12.58 1.56 7.35
N GLY A 58 12.81 0.64 8.30
CA GLY A 58 12.68 0.86 9.73
C GLY A 58 11.31 1.41 10.12
N LEU A 59 10.25 0.81 9.60
CA LEU A 59 8.86 1.06 10.01
C LEU A 59 8.50 0.09 11.14
N ASN A 60 7.66 0.54 12.06
CA ASN A 60 7.07 -0.34 13.07
C ASN A 60 5.82 -1.02 12.45
N GLU A 61 5.68 -2.34 12.62
CA GLU A 61 4.58 -3.12 12.02
C GLU A 61 3.18 -2.70 12.49
N GLU A 62 3.08 -1.98 13.61
CA GLU A 62 1.83 -1.45 14.15
C GLU A 62 1.65 0.05 13.84
N SER A 63 2.54 0.65 13.04
CA SER A 63 2.47 2.08 12.73
C SER A 63 1.59 2.38 11.52
N GLU A 64 1.03 3.59 11.49
CA GLU A 64 0.24 4.08 10.36
C GLU A 64 1.04 4.06 9.06
N GLU A 65 2.35 4.31 9.11
CA GLU A 65 3.23 4.27 7.95
C GLU A 65 3.36 2.86 7.36
N PHE A 66 3.40 1.84 8.21
CA PHE A 66 3.44 0.45 7.78
C PHE A 66 2.09 -0.01 7.24
N TYR A 67 1.00 0.37 7.89
CA TYR A 67 -0.34 0.11 7.38
C TYR A 67 -0.59 0.79 6.03
N TYR A 68 -0.11 2.01 5.84
CA TYR A 68 -0.14 2.69 4.55
C TYR A 68 0.68 1.95 3.48
N LEU A 69 1.85 1.40 3.84
CA LEU A 69 2.66 0.58 2.94
C LEU A 69 1.86 -0.63 2.43
N LEU A 70 1.17 -1.34 3.32
CA LEU A 70 0.35 -2.50 2.99
C LEU A 70 -0.87 -2.12 2.13
N ASP A 71 -1.60 -1.08 2.55
CA ASP A 71 -2.84 -0.65 1.89
C ASP A 71 -2.56 -0.12 0.49
N SER A 72 -1.48 0.65 0.32
CA SER A 72 -1.07 1.15 -0.99
C SER A 72 -0.59 0.04 -1.92
N ALA A 73 0.00 -1.04 -1.38
CA ALA A 73 0.32 -2.22 -2.17
C ALA A 73 -0.95 -2.96 -2.61
N ALA A 74 -1.90 -3.19 -1.71
CA ALA A 74 -3.16 -3.86 -1.99
C ALA A 74 -4.02 -3.09 -3.01
N ALA A 75 -4.16 -1.78 -2.83
CA ALA A 75 -4.92 -0.90 -3.71
C ALA A 75 -4.43 -0.95 -5.17
N ALA A 76 -3.13 -1.13 -5.39
CA ALA A 76 -2.55 -1.21 -6.74
C ALA A 76 -2.90 -2.50 -7.49
N HIS A 77 -3.51 -3.50 -6.82
CA HIS A 77 -3.97 -4.74 -7.42
C HIS A 77 -5.50 -4.83 -7.52
N VAL A 78 -6.21 -3.76 -7.16
CA VAL A 78 -7.66 -3.67 -7.34
C VAL A 78 -7.96 -3.63 -8.85
N PRO A 79 -8.88 -4.46 -9.37
CA PRO A 79 -9.29 -4.44 -10.77
C PRO A 79 -9.69 -3.04 -11.25
N ALA A 80 -9.34 -2.70 -12.49
CA ALA A 80 -9.60 -1.37 -13.05
C ALA A 80 -11.09 -1.04 -13.05
N GLU A 81 -11.97 -2.02 -13.27
CA GLU A 81 -13.42 -1.81 -13.27
C GLU A 81 -13.95 -1.32 -11.91
N LEU A 82 -13.28 -1.67 -10.81
CA LEU A 82 -13.62 -1.19 -9.47
C LEU A 82 -12.97 0.16 -9.14
N VAL A 83 -11.85 0.48 -9.78
CA VAL A 83 -11.14 1.77 -9.62
C VAL A 83 -11.85 2.90 -10.35
N GLU A 84 -12.62 2.59 -11.41
CA GLU A 84 -13.45 3.56 -12.14
C GLU A 84 -14.66 4.06 -11.32
N ASN A 85 -15.02 3.35 -10.25
CA ASN A 85 -16.07 3.76 -9.34
C ASN A 85 -15.48 4.65 -8.22
N GLU A 86 -15.62 5.98 -8.36
CA GLU A 86 -15.11 6.96 -7.37
C GLU A 86 -15.61 6.68 -5.94
N GLU A 87 -16.86 6.22 -5.78
CA GLU A 87 -17.39 5.84 -4.47
C GLU A 87 -16.65 4.65 -3.84
N PHE A 88 -16.15 3.72 -4.66
CA PHE A 88 -15.39 2.56 -4.20
C PHE A 88 -13.99 2.96 -3.72
N LEU A 89 -13.37 3.94 -4.37
CA LEU A 89 -12.05 4.45 -3.98
C LEU A 89 -12.06 5.11 -2.61
N ASP A 90 -13.13 5.83 -2.28
CA ASP A 90 -13.28 6.51 -0.99
C ASP A 90 -13.44 5.52 0.18
N ILE A 91 -13.94 4.31 -0.07
CA ILE A 91 -14.20 3.31 0.97
C ILE A 91 -13.10 2.28 1.18
N LEU A 92 -12.19 2.12 0.21
CA LEU A 92 -11.05 1.21 0.34
C LEU A 92 -10.24 1.41 1.64
N PRO A 93 -9.91 2.65 2.07
CA PRO A 93 -9.21 2.87 3.33
C PRO A 93 -10.00 2.38 4.55
N VAL A 94 -11.32 2.55 4.56
CA VAL A 94 -12.21 2.07 5.64
C VAL A 94 -12.18 0.55 5.70
N PHE A 95 -12.33 -0.10 4.55
CA PHE A 95 -12.31 -1.56 4.45
C PHE A 95 -11.00 -2.16 4.96
N PHE A 96 -9.85 -1.60 4.55
CA PHE A 96 -8.55 -2.09 5.00
C PHE A 96 -8.34 -1.92 6.51
N ARG A 97 -8.79 -0.81 7.09
CA ARG A 97 -8.82 -0.63 8.56
C ARG A 97 -9.65 -1.73 9.22
N ALA A 98 -10.90 -1.91 8.79
CA ALA A 98 -11.80 -2.92 9.34
C ALA A 98 -11.21 -4.35 9.30
N SER A 99 -10.59 -4.73 8.17
CA SER A 99 -9.96 -6.04 8.00
C SER A 99 -8.79 -6.29 8.95
N ARG A 100 -8.17 -5.24 9.52
CA ARG A 100 -7.09 -5.35 10.50
C ARG A 100 -7.59 -5.44 11.95
N GLY A 101 -8.89 -5.34 12.18
CA GLY A 101 -9.47 -5.36 13.52
C GLY A 101 -9.66 -3.98 14.15
N ASP A 102 -9.46 -2.89 13.40
CA ASP A 102 -10.01 -1.59 13.80
C ASP A 102 -11.54 -1.68 13.81
N ASN A 103 -12.18 -0.88 14.67
CA ASN A 103 -13.62 -0.67 14.65
C ASN A 103 -13.93 0.60 13.85
N PRO A 104 -14.32 0.50 12.56
CA PRO A 104 -14.84 1.65 11.84
C PRO A 104 -16.07 2.19 12.56
N THR A 105 -16.34 3.47 12.37
CA THR A 105 -17.58 4.05 12.87
C THR A 105 -18.79 3.38 12.22
N ASN A 106 -19.93 3.33 12.92
CA ASN A 106 -21.18 2.80 12.35
C ASN A 106 -21.54 3.48 11.02
N LYS A 107 -21.21 4.77 10.87
CA LYS A 107 -21.44 5.52 9.63
C LYS A 107 -20.53 5.04 8.48
N GLU A 108 -19.27 4.75 8.75
CA GLU A 108 -18.34 4.17 7.77
C GLU A 108 -18.76 2.75 7.35
N LEU A 109 -19.26 1.95 8.30
CA LEU A 109 -19.82 0.62 8.03
C LEU A 109 -21.12 0.67 7.20
N GLU A 110 -22.04 1.58 7.53
CA GLU A 110 -23.28 1.78 6.74
C GLU A 110 -22.97 2.21 5.32
N ASN A 111 -22.02 3.13 5.13
CA ASN A 111 -21.57 3.56 3.81
C ASN A 111 -21.00 2.37 3.01
N LEU A 112 -20.21 1.50 3.66
CA LEU A 112 -19.63 0.31 3.03
C LEU A 112 -20.72 -0.67 2.60
N ILE A 113 -21.68 -0.94 3.49
CA ILE A 113 -22.80 -1.86 3.21
C ILE A 113 -23.66 -1.34 2.04
N ASN A 114 -23.94 -0.03 2.01
CA ASN A 114 -24.76 0.57 0.95
C ASN A 114 -24.07 0.51 -0.40
N LEU A 115 -22.75 0.72 -0.45
CA LEU A 115 -21.99 0.60 -1.70
C LEU A 115 -22.04 -0.82 -2.26
N LEU A 116 -21.79 -1.82 -1.41
CA LEU A 116 -21.76 -3.23 -1.81
C LEU A 116 -23.13 -3.74 -2.29
N LYS A 117 -24.23 -3.15 -1.83
CA LYS A 117 -25.59 -3.51 -2.25
C LYS A 117 -26.01 -2.89 -3.59
N ASN A 118 -25.38 -1.79 -3.98
CA ASN A 118 -25.69 -1.04 -5.19
C ASN A 118 -24.65 -1.26 -6.31
N SER A 119 -23.68 -2.16 -6.09
CA SER A 119 -22.67 -2.61 -7.07
C SER A 119 -23.14 -3.82 -7.87
#